data_AF-A0A1B7MTJ2-F1
#
_entry.id   AF-A0A1B7MTJ2-F1
#
_cell.length_a   1.000
_cell.length_b   1.000
_cell.length_c   1.000
_cell.angle_alpha   90.00
_cell.angle_beta   90.00
_cell.angle_gamma   90.00
#
_symmetry.space_group_name_H-M   'P 1'
#
loop_
_entity.id
_entity.type
_entity.pdbx_description
1 polymer ?
#
loop_
_entity_poly.entity_id
_entity_poly.type
_entity_poly.pdbx_seq_one_letter_code
_entity_poly.pdbx_strand_id
1 'polypeptide(L)'
;MEMECKPPSPSRWKSCDDDVRLSIQFYWDIYIRMPPSIIFDICGMVTQGSTIHSLCVSSADDLQEHFWHTGFATLPALAEIHVNSSIRGLLDALRVEGAQSADVAYPSLRVLGLQDIDFRGNESGDLHKAVRIRDEPYPSLSELRIVNCRGLTADQVELLEDVVDDVYWDDVEAAVEESEPEPESEPESSYSSCRCVFFLLC
;
A
#
# COMPACT_ATOMS: atom_id res chain seq x y z
N MET A 1 -7.37 22.25 -70.23
CA MET A 1 -6.93 21.27 -69.22
C MET A 1 -6.97 21.97 -67.88
N GLU A 2 -8.12 21.93 -67.23
CA GLU A 2 -8.32 22.49 -65.90
C GLU A 2 -7.88 21.43 -64.88
N MET A 3 -6.88 21.76 -64.05
CA MET A 3 -6.51 20.94 -62.91
C MET A 3 -7.43 21.33 -61.74
N GLU A 4 -8.46 20.51 -61.49
CA GLU A 4 -9.21 20.58 -60.24
C GLU A 4 -8.29 20.16 -59.09
N CYS A 5 -7.79 21.14 -58.32
CA CYS A 5 -7.21 20.89 -57.00
C CYS A 5 -8.34 20.48 -56.05
N LYS A 6 -8.54 19.18 -55.89
CA LYS A 6 -9.37 18.61 -54.82
C LYS A 6 -8.81 19.08 -53.47
N PRO A 7 -9.61 19.75 -52.60
CA PRO A 7 -9.14 20.10 -51.27
C PRO A 7 -8.85 18.80 -50.50
N PRO A 8 -7.77 18.75 -49.69
CA PRO A 8 -7.54 17.61 -48.82
C PRO A 8 -8.74 17.48 -47.89
N SER A 9 -9.35 16.30 -47.88
CA SER A 9 -10.34 15.90 -46.89
C SER A 9 -9.82 16.26 -45.50
N PRO A 10 -10.65 16.79 -44.59
CA PRO A 10 -10.21 17.07 -43.24
C PRO A 10 -9.67 15.76 -42.68
N SER A 11 -8.36 15.75 -42.41
CA SER A 11 -7.70 14.66 -41.71
C SER A 11 -8.48 14.49 -40.42
N ARG A 12 -9.30 13.43 -40.34
CA ARG A 12 -9.79 12.90 -39.07
C ARG A 12 -8.57 12.85 -38.19
N TRP A 13 -8.56 13.70 -37.16
CA TRP A 13 -7.63 13.54 -36.06
C TRP A 13 -7.85 12.11 -35.59
N LYS A 14 -6.95 11.20 -35.96
CA LYS A 14 -6.79 9.98 -35.19
C LYS A 14 -6.23 10.54 -33.90
N SER A 15 -7.07 10.62 -32.87
CA SER A 15 -6.55 10.60 -31.52
C SER A 15 -5.65 9.37 -31.51
N CYS A 16 -4.34 9.60 -31.55
CA CYS A 16 -3.43 8.63 -30.97
C CYS A 16 -4.02 8.33 -29.60
N ASP A 17 -4.03 7.07 -29.20
CA ASP A 17 -4.46 6.61 -27.88
C ASP A 17 -3.89 7.49 -26.76
N ASP A 18 -4.55 8.62 -26.49
CA ASP A 18 -4.38 9.44 -25.32
C ASP A 18 -5.11 8.67 -24.21
N ASP A 19 -4.62 7.46 -23.90
CA ASP A 19 -4.87 6.81 -22.63
C ASP A 19 -4.22 7.73 -21.59
N VAL A 20 -4.98 8.74 -21.16
CA VAL A 20 -4.60 9.63 -20.09
C VAL A 20 -4.45 8.76 -18.85
N ARG A 21 -3.19 8.43 -18.55
CA ARG A 21 -2.80 7.69 -17.35
C ARG A 21 -2.80 8.65 -16.19
N LEU A 22 -3.64 8.36 -15.21
CA LEU A 22 -3.76 9.18 -14.03
C LEU A 22 -3.02 8.54 -12.86
N SER A 23 -2.32 9.40 -12.12
CA SER A 23 -1.79 9.10 -10.80
C SER A 23 -2.67 9.80 -9.78
N ILE A 24 -3.24 9.04 -8.85
CA ILE A 24 -4.06 9.60 -7.77
C ILE A 24 -3.27 9.51 -6.47
N GLN A 25 -3.18 10.64 -5.77
CA GLN A 25 -2.58 10.71 -4.45
C GLN A 25 -3.64 11.06 -3.42
N PHE A 26 -3.72 10.26 -2.37
CA PHE A 26 -4.49 10.59 -1.19
C PHE A 26 -3.58 10.83 0.00
N TYR A 27 -3.81 11.94 0.68
CA TYR A 27 -3.11 12.33 1.90
C TYR A 27 -4.13 12.87 2.89
N TRP A 28 -4.16 12.30 4.09
CA TRP A 28 -4.96 12.83 5.20
C TRP A 28 -4.29 12.58 6.54
N ASP A 29 -4.50 13.49 7.48
CA ASP A 29 -3.88 13.46 8.81
C ASP A 29 -4.77 12.75 9.86
N ILE A 30 -4.24 12.56 11.07
CA ILE A 30 -4.95 11.93 12.20
C ILE A 30 -6.23 12.64 12.64
N TYR A 31 -6.43 13.90 12.23
CA TYR A 31 -7.59 14.71 12.60
C TYR A 31 -8.72 14.59 11.58
N ILE A 32 -8.43 14.07 10.38
CA ILE A 32 -9.39 13.91 9.30
C ILE A 32 -9.64 12.42 9.08
N ARG A 33 -10.72 11.91 9.67
CA ARG A 33 -11.26 10.60 9.29
C ARG A 33 -11.98 10.73 7.95
N MET A 34 -11.30 10.36 6.88
CA MET A 34 -11.91 10.32 5.55
C MET A 34 -12.68 9.00 5.37
N PRO A 35 -14.00 9.03 5.18
CA PRO A 35 -14.75 7.80 4.87
C PRO A 35 -14.26 7.21 3.55
N PRO A 36 -14.02 5.89 3.47
CA PRO A 36 -13.61 5.21 2.24
C PRO A 36 -14.52 5.51 1.04
N SER A 37 -15.82 5.73 1.28
CA SER A 37 -16.79 6.07 0.24
C SER A 37 -16.42 7.32 -0.58
N ILE A 38 -15.85 8.35 0.06
CA ILE A 38 -15.44 9.59 -0.63
C ILE A 38 -14.32 9.31 -1.63
N ILE A 39 -13.38 8.46 -1.23
CA ILE A 39 -12.24 8.05 -2.05
C ILE A 39 -12.75 7.28 -3.29
N PHE A 40 -13.73 6.41 -3.11
CA PHE A 40 -14.36 5.67 -4.21
C PHE A 40 -15.14 6.57 -5.15
N ASP A 41 -15.88 7.55 -4.62
CA ASP A 41 -16.60 8.52 -5.46
C ASP A 41 -15.62 9.32 -6.33
N ILE A 42 -14.48 9.75 -5.76
CA ILE A 42 -13.42 10.44 -6.52
C ILE A 42 -12.88 9.53 -7.63
N CYS A 43 -12.52 8.28 -7.31
CA CYS A 43 -11.99 7.35 -8.31
C CYS A 43 -13.02 7.02 -9.41
N GLY A 44 -14.29 6.85 -9.03
CA GLY A 44 -15.39 6.60 -9.95
C GLY A 44 -15.68 7.80 -10.87
N MET A 45 -15.53 9.03 -10.37
CA MET A 45 -15.64 10.24 -11.20
C MET A 45 -14.48 10.35 -12.19
N VAL A 46 -13.25 10.04 -11.73
CA VAL A 46 -12.02 10.18 -12.51
C VAL A 46 -11.91 9.11 -13.62
N THR A 47 -12.49 7.94 -13.42
CA THR A 47 -12.44 6.83 -14.39
C THR A 47 -13.43 6.95 -15.55
N GLN A 48 -14.27 8.00 -15.61
CA GLN A 48 -15.25 8.23 -16.71
C GLN A 48 -14.64 8.68 -18.05
N GLY A 49 -13.36 8.40 -18.28
CA GLY A 49 -12.63 8.78 -19.50
C GLY A 49 -11.11 8.70 -19.39
N SER A 50 -10.60 8.10 -18.31
CA SER A 50 -9.17 7.96 -18.04
C SER A 50 -8.90 6.68 -17.27
N THR A 51 -7.67 6.18 -17.37
CA THR A 51 -7.25 4.96 -16.67
C THR A 51 -6.32 5.33 -15.52
N ILE A 52 -6.64 4.86 -14.31
CA ILE A 52 -5.76 5.05 -13.16
C ILE A 52 -4.64 4.03 -13.28
N HIS A 53 -3.40 4.52 -13.39
CA HIS A 53 -2.20 3.69 -13.54
C HIS A 53 -1.42 3.56 -12.24
N SER A 54 -1.46 4.62 -11.42
CA SER A 54 -0.66 4.73 -10.20
C SER A 54 -1.53 5.25 -9.06
N LEU A 55 -1.40 4.63 -7.89
CA LEU A 55 -2.09 5.00 -6.67
C LEU A 55 -1.07 5.26 -5.58
N CYS A 56 -1.07 6.45 -5.01
CA CYS A 56 -0.28 6.79 -3.83
C CYS A 56 -1.23 7.06 -2.65
N VAL A 57 -1.04 6.32 -1.56
CA VAL A 57 -1.84 6.46 -0.35
C VAL A 57 -0.93 6.73 0.83
N SER A 58 -1.15 7.87 1.48
CA SER A 58 -0.51 8.23 2.73
C SER A 58 -1.57 8.53 3.78
N SER A 59 -1.55 7.76 4.86
CA SER A 59 -2.55 7.81 5.92
C SER A 59 -1.89 7.54 7.25
N ALA A 60 -2.24 8.33 8.25
CA ALA A 60 -1.87 8.03 9.63
C ALA A 60 -2.75 6.95 10.28
N ASP A 61 -3.92 6.66 9.68
CA ASP A 61 -4.81 5.58 10.09
C ASP A 61 -4.42 4.24 9.45
N ASP A 62 -4.72 3.14 10.16
CA ASP A 62 -4.56 1.76 9.67
C ASP A 62 -5.66 1.40 8.66
N LEU A 63 -5.28 1.35 7.38
CA LEU A 63 -6.18 1.06 6.27
C LEU A 63 -6.52 -0.42 6.21
N GLN A 64 -7.74 -0.75 6.61
CA GLN A 64 -8.25 -2.12 6.65
C GLN A 64 -8.46 -2.70 5.24
N GLU A 65 -8.52 -4.02 5.12
CA GLU A 65 -8.75 -4.78 3.88
C GLU A 65 -9.88 -4.23 2.99
N HIS A 66 -11.03 -3.88 3.59
CA HIS A 66 -12.19 -3.35 2.85
C HIS A 66 -11.88 -2.07 2.06
N PHE A 67 -10.94 -1.25 2.53
CA PHE A 67 -10.50 -0.04 1.82
C PHE A 67 -9.83 -0.41 0.49
N TRP A 68 -8.99 -1.44 0.51
CA TRP A 68 -8.24 -1.90 -0.66
C TRP A 68 -9.12 -2.70 -1.63
N HIS A 69 -10.09 -3.47 -1.14
CA HIS A 69 -11.02 -4.18 -2.03
C HIS A 69 -12.03 -3.27 -2.71
N THR A 70 -12.49 -2.24 -2.02
CA THR A 70 -13.54 -1.39 -2.57
C THR A 70 -12.91 -0.40 -3.55
N GLY A 71 -13.40 -0.34 -4.78
CA GLY A 71 -13.02 0.67 -5.78
C GLY A 71 -11.65 0.54 -6.45
N PHE A 72 -10.62 -0.02 -5.79
CA PHE A 72 -9.26 -0.09 -6.33
C PHE A 72 -8.83 -1.45 -6.86
N ALA A 73 -9.22 -2.52 -6.15
CA ALA A 73 -8.81 -3.89 -6.48
C ALA A 73 -9.15 -4.31 -7.91
N THR A 74 -10.21 -3.77 -8.50
CA THR A 74 -10.67 -4.14 -9.85
C THR A 74 -10.18 -3.21 -10.95
N LEU A 75 -9.34 -2.21 -10.63
CA LEU A 75 -8.82 -1.27 -11.63
C LEU A 75 -7.89 -2.00 -12.61
N PRO A 76 -8.28 -2.13 -13.90
CA PRO A 76 -7.58 -3.02 -14.83
C PRO A 76 -6.22 -2.47 -15.28
N ALA A 77 -5.95 -1.18 -15.09
CA ALA A 77 -4.72 -0.52 -15.51
C ALA A 77 -3.82 -0.12 -14.34
N LEU A 78 -4.24 -0.37 -13.09
CA LEU A 78 -3.47 0.00 -11.91
C LEU A 78 -2.24 -0.91 -11.80
N ALA A 79 -1.09 -0.34 -12.15
CA ALA A 79 0.19 -1.03 -12.24
C ALA A 79 1.14 -0.68 -11.09
N GLU A 80 0.91 0.45 -10.42
CA GLU A 80 1.77 0.97 -9.37
C GLU A 80 0.96 1.31 -8.12
N ILE A 81 1.39 0.82 -6.96
CA ILE A 81 0.84 1.21 -5.67
C ILE A 81 2.00 1.70 -4.79
N HIS A 82 1.86 2.90 -4.25
CA HIS A 82 2.78 3.49 -3.29
C HIS A 82 2.04 3.71 -1.96
N VAL A 83 2.58 3.18 -0.87
CA VAL A 83 1.94 3.21 0.45
C VAL A 83 2.89 3.84 1.46
N ASN A 84 2.37 4.82 2.19
CA ASN A 84 2.98 5.42 3.36
C ASN A 84 1.96 5.36 4.51
N SER A 85 1.69 4.13 4.94
CA SER A 85 0.80 3.74 6.03
C SER A 85 1.02 2.27 6.36
N SER A 86 0.34 1.74 7.39
CA SER A 86 0.25 0.29 7.61
C SER A 86 -0.13 -0.46 6.32
N ILE A 87 0.55 -1.59 6.07
CA ILE A 87 0.35 -2.43 4.88
C ILE A 87 -0.59 -3.59 5.13
N ARG A 88 -1.03 -3.82 6.37
CA ARG A 88 -1.76 -5.03 6.75
C ARG A 88 -3.01 -5.26 5.89
N GLY A 89 -3.85 -4.23 5.72
CA GLY A 89 -5.03 -4.35 4.87
C GLY A 89 -4.70 -4.55 3.39
N LEU A 90 -3.58 -4.02 2.91
CA LEU A 90 -3.13 -4.27 1.53
C LEU A 90 -2.68 -5.72 1.38
N LEU A 91 -1.92 -6.26 2.33
CA LEU A 91 -1.49 -7.66 2.33
C LEU A 91 -2.70 -8.60 2.35
N ASP A 92 -3.71 -8.30 3.16
CA ASP A 92 -4.95 -9.06 3.20
C ASP A 92 -5.69 -9.00 1.86
N ALA A 93 -5.74 -7.83 1.20
CA ALA A 93 -6.37 -7.70 -0.11
C ALA A 93 -5.58 -8.40 -1.24
N LEU A 94 -4.26 -8.53 -1.11
CA LEU A 94 -3.41 -9.25 -2.07
C LEU A 94 -3.47 -10.77 -1.89
N ARG A 95 -3.90 -11.26 -0.72
CA ARG A 95 -4.01 -12.71 -0.46
C ARG A 95 -5.17 -13.30 -1.26
N VAL A 96 -4.83 -14.23 -2.16
CA VAL A 96 -5.80 -15.02 -2.92
C VAL A 96 -6.11 -16.31 -2.14
N GLU A 97 -6.74 -16.22 -0.97
CA GLU A 97 -7.15 -17.43 -0.25
C GLU A 97 -8.57 -17.85 -0.67
N GLY A 98 -8.66 -18.91 -1.49
CA GLY A 98 -9.91 -19.62 -1.78
C GLY A 98 -10.82 -19.02 -2.86
N ALA A 99 -10.45 -17.89 -3.46
CA ALA A 99 -11.23 -17.27 -4.53
C ALA A 99 -10.99 -17.92 -5.89
N GLN A 100 -12.05 -18.07 -6.69
CA GLN A 100 -11.91 -18.39 -8.12
C GLN A 100 -11.04 -17.29 -8.76
N SER A 101 -10.24 -17.63 -9.76
CA SER A 101 -9.27 -16.73 -10.45
C SER A 101 -9.85 -15.42 -11.03
N ALA A 102 -11.14 -15.16 -10.88
CA ALA A 102 -11.80 -13.92 -11.30
C ALA A 102 -11.82 -12.82 -10.23
N ASP A 103 -11.43 -13.08 -8.98
CA ASP A 103 -11.60 -12.14 -7.85
C ASP A 103 -10.27 -11.58 -7.30
N VAL A 104 -9.21 -11.60 -8.10
CA VAL A 104 -7.90 -11.17 -7.61
C VAL A 104 -7.74 -9.66 -7.70
N ALA A 105 -7.37 -9.09 -6.57
CA ALA A 105 -7.09 -7.67 -6.46
C ALA A 105 -5.84 -7.29 -7.28
N TYR A 106 -5.97 -6.19 -7.99
CA TYR A 106 -4.90 -5.51 -8.73
C TYR A 106 -4.25 -6.40 -9.79
N PRO A 107 -4.97 -6.94 -10.78
CA PRO A 107 -4.42 -7.90 -11.75
C PRO A 107 -3.23 -7.35 -12.56
N SER A 108 -3.14 -6.03 -12.70
CA SER A 108 -2.07 -5.35 -13.46
C SER A 108 -0.93 -4.81 -12.60
N LEU A 109 -0.95 -5.00 -11.28
CA LEU A 109 0.11 -4.52 -10.38
C LEU A 109 1.47 -5.13 -10.77
N ARG A 110 2.48 -4.26 -10.84
CA ARG A 110 3.89 -4.56 -11.15
C ARG A 110 4.85 -3.87 -10.21
N VAL A 111 4.48 -2.71 -9.66
CA VAL A 111 5.34 -1.91 -8.79
C VAL A 111 4.65 -1.72 -7.45
N LEU A 112 5.35 -2.06 -6.38
CA LEU A 112 4.92 -1.77 -5.00
C LEU A 112 5.98 -0.91 -4.32
N GLY A 113 5.61 0.30 -3.93
CA GLY A 113 6.44 1.21 -3.15
C GLY A 113 5.96 1.27 -1.70
N LEU A 114 6.84 0.97 -0.76
CA LEU A 114 6.63 1.00 0.67
C LEU A 114 7.54 2.06 1.27
N GLN A 115 6.96 3.04 1.95
CA GLN A 115 7.72 4.17 2.49
C GLN A 115 7.30 4.50 3.92
N ASP A 116 8.28 4.73 4.81
CA ASP A 116 8.06 5.13 6.21
C ASP A 116 7.20 4.11 7.01
N ILE A 117 7.31 2.81 6.69
CA ILE A 117 6.51 1.74 7.29
C ILE A 117 7.31 1.03 8.39
N ASP A 118 6.67 0.84 9.55
CA ASP A 118 7.21 0.04 10.66
C ASP A 118 6.64 -1.38 10.59
N PHE A 119 7.41 -2.32 10.04
CA PHE A 119 7.02 -3.73 9.93
C PHE A 119 6.99 -4.37 11.32
N ARG A 120 5.83 -4.92 11.70
CA ARG A 120 5.60 -5.53 13.00
C ARG A 120 5.23 -7.00 12.88
N GLY A 121 5.66 -7.79 13.87
CA GLY A 121 5.33 -9.21 13.95
C GLY A 121 5.82 -9.98 12.72
N ASN A 122 4.89 -10.53 11.92
CA ASN A 122 5.19 -11.32 10.73
C ASN A 122 4.85 -10.58 9.42
N GLU A 123 4.70 -9.25 9.42
CA GLU A 123 4.29 -8.50 8.23
C GLU A 123 5.24 -8.66 7.03
N SER A 124 6.54 -8.81 7.27
CA SER A 124 7.53 -9.07 6.21
C SER A 124 7.35 -10.46 5.59
N GLY A 125 7.15 -11.49 6.43
CA GLY A 125 6.83 -12.84 5.98
C GLY A 125 5.49 -12.91 5.24
N ASP A 126 4.51 -12.11 5.68
CA ASP A 126 3.21 -11.98 5.05
C ASP A 126 3.29 -11.28 3.69
N LEU A 127 4.13 -10.26 3.56
CA LEU A 127 4.45 -9.60 2.28
C LEU A 127 5.07 -10.59 1.29
N HIS A 128 6.11 -11.32 1.72
CA HIS A 128 6.74 -12.35 0.89
C HIS A 128 5.73 -13.42 0.45
N LYS A 129 4.87 -13.92 1.37
CA LYS A 129 3.82 -14.87 1.04
C LYS A 129 2.83 -14.29 0.02
N ALA A 130 2.38 -13.05 0.19
CA ALA A 130 1.43 -12.40 -0.71
C ALA A 130 2.01 -12.23 -2.12
N VAL A 131 3.26 -11.78 -2.24
CA VAL A 131 3.96 -11.61 -3.52
C VAL A 131 4.14 -12.97 -4.21
N ARG A 132 4.60 -13.99 -3.48
CA ARG A 132 4.81 -15.33 -4.02
C ARG A 132 3.52 -15.98 -4.52
N ILE A 133 2.42 -15.87 -3.77
CA ILE A 133 1.12 -16.43 -4.19
C ILE A 133 0.62 -15.73 -5.46
N ARG A 134 0.90 -14.44 -5.61
CA ARG A 134 0.50 -13.66 -6.78
C ARG A 134 1.27 -14.03 -8.05
N ASP A 135 2.52 -14.49 -7.93
CA ASP A 135 3.36 -14.86 -9.07
C ASP A 135 2.81 -16.07 -9.85
N GLU A 136 2.09 -16.99 -9.20
CA GLU A 136 1.56 -18.18 -9.87
C GLU A 136 0.45 -17.89 -10.92
N PRO A 137 -0.55 -17.03 -10.64
CA PRO A 137 -1.68 -16.82 -11.54
C PRO A 137 -1.68 -15.45 -12.26
N TYR A 138 -0.78 -14.54 -11.86
CA TYR A 138 -0.74 -13.16 -12.35
C TYR A 138 0.67 -12.76 -12.69
N PRO A 139 0.83 -11.66 -13.43
CA PRO A 139 2.17 -11.24 -13.75
C PRO A 139 2.86 -10.74 -12.48
N SER A 140 4.11 -11.16 -12.36
CA SER A 140 5.01 -10.93 -11.25
C SER A 140 5.13 -9.46 -10.90
N LEU A 141 5.39 -9.19 -9.62
CA LEU A 141 5.84 -7.87 -9.21
C LEU A 141 7.24 -7.67 -9.80
N SER A 142 7.41 -6.69 -10.68
CA SER A 142 8.71 -6.40 -11.27
C SER A 142 9.57 -5.53 -10.37
N GLU A 143 8.96 -4.72 -9.52
CA GLU A 143 9.70 -3.78 -8.68
C GLU A 143 9.08 -3.64 -7.28
N LEU A 144 9.91 -3.80 -6.26
CA LEU A 144 9.60 -3.52 -4.85
C LEU A 144 10.55 -2.45 -4.32
N ARG A 145 10.01 -1.28 -3.95
CA ARG A 145 10.80 -0.21 -3.32
C ARG A 145 10.48 -0.15 -1.84
N ILE A 146 11.50 -0.24 -1.00
CA ILE A 146 11.42 -0.19 0.45
C ILE A 146 12.29 0.98 0.90
N VAL A 147 11.66 2.05 1.38
CA VAL A 147 12.34 3.30 1.72
C VAL A 147 11.99 3.74 3.13
N ASN A 148 12.99 3.92 3.97
CA ASN A 148 12.86 4.35 5.36
C ASN A 148 11.88 3.46 6.16
N CYS A 149 11.83 2.18 5.81
CA CYS A 149 11.03 1.19 6.52
C CYS A 149 11.84 0.62 7.69
N ARG A 150 11.16 0.25 8.78
CA ARG A 150 11.74 -0.34 9.99
C ARG A 150 11.23 -1.76 10.18
N GLY A 151 11.94 -2.56 10.98
CA GLY A 151 11.51 -3.93 11.29
C GLY A 151 11.75 -4.96 10.18
N LEU A 152 12.57 -4.61 9.18
CA LEU A 152 13.10 -5.53 8.17
C LEU A 152 14.56 -5.87 8.48
N THR A 153 14.94 -7.12 8.23
CA THR A 153 16.32 -7.60 8.30
C THR A 153 16.84 -7.93 6.91
N ALA A 154 18.16 -7.89 6.70
CA ALA A 154 18.77 -8.31 5.43
C ALA A 154 18.27 -9.67 4.93
N ASP A 155 18.21 -10.70 5.80
CA ASP A 155 17.70 -12.03 5.45
C ASP A 155 16.25 -12.01 4.93
N GLN A 156 15.41 -11.08 5.41
CA GLN A 156 14.03 -10.95 4.94
C GLN A 156 13.95 -10.27 3.58
N VAL A 157 14.87 -9.35 3.29
CA VAL A 157 14.98 -8.68 1.99
C VAL A 157 15.52 -9.63 0.94
N GLU A 158 16.49 -10.47 1.29
CA GLU A 158 16.98 -11.55 0.41
C GLU A 158 15.84 -12.50 -0.01
N LEU A 159 14.93 -12.86 0.91
CA LEU A 159 13.75 -13.65 0.56
C LEU A 159 12.79 -12.92 -0.39
N LEU A 160 12.75 -11.59 -0.39
CA LEU A 160 11.92 -10.82 -1.32
C LEU A 160 12.56 -10.76 -2.72
N GLU A 161 13.90 -10.70 -2.79
CA GLU A 161 14.66 -10.78 -4.04
C GLU A 161 14.47 -12.12 -4.76
N ASP A 162 14.14 -13.20 -4.03
CA ASP A 162 13.80 -14.50 -4.64
C ASP A 162 12.49 -14.48 -5.44
N VAL A 163 11.60 -13.51 -5.18
CA VAL A 163 10.22 -13.47 -5.76
C VAL A 163 9.89 -12.17 -6.50
N VAL A 164 10.80 -11.19 -6.51
CA VAL A 164 10.66 -9.90 -7.19
C VAL A 164 11.91 -9.63 -8.03
N ASP A 165 11.73 -9.20 -9.28
CA ASP A 165 12.85 -8.99 -10.21
C ASP A 165 13.82 -7.88 -9.76
N ASP A 166 13.30 -6.77 -9.22
CA ASP A 166 14.07 -5.60 -8.80
C ASP A 166 13.62 -5.15 -7.39
N VAL A 167 14.47 -5.37 -6.38
CA VAL A 167 14.22 -4.93 -5.01
C VAL A 167 15.18 -3.78 -4.68
N TYR A 168 14.60 -2.62 -4.38
CA TYR A 168 15.33 -1.48 -3.86
C TYR A 168 15.08 -1.36 -2.35
N TRP A 169 16.13 -1.49 -1.54
CA TRP A 169 16.10 -1.26 -0.11
C TRP A 169 17.20 -0.26 0.28
N ASP A 170 16.89 0.66 1.19
CA ASP A 170 17.80 1.71 1.65
C ASP A 170 18.64 1.32 2.89
N ASP A 171 18.71 0.03 3.21
CA ASP A 171 19.48 -0.56 4.31
C ASP A 171 19.17 0.01 5.70
N VAL A 172 17.97 0.60 5.88
CA VAL A 172 17.52 1.08 7.18
C VAL A 172 17.02 -0.11 8.00
N GLU A 173 17.95 -0.79 8.68
CA GLU A 173 17.61 -1.73 9.73
C GLU A 173 17.22 -0.94 10.99
N ALA A 174 16.09 -1.29 11.62
CA ALA A 174 15.76 -0.71 12.91
C ALA A 174 16.87 -1.10 13.89
N ALA A 175 17.65 -0.12 14.36
CA ALA A 175 18.60 -0.34 15.44
C ALA A 175 17.82 -0.95 16.60
N VAL A 176 18.16 -2.19 16.95
CA VAL A 176 17.76 -2.75 18.22
C VAL A 176 18.38 -1.81 19.24
N GLU A 177 17.58 -0.92 19.83
CA GLU A 177 17.97 -0.31 21.10
C GLU A 177 18.02 -1.48 22.09
N GLU A 178 19.17 -2.12 22.15
CA GLU A 178 19.56 -2.98 23.27
C GLU A 178 19.62 -2.05 24.49
N SER A 179 18.47 -1.73 25.06
CA SER A 179 18.40 -1.18 26.39
C SER A 179 18.95 -2.26 27.31
N GLU A 180 20.24 -2.18 27.63
CA GLU A 180 20.84 -2.97 28.70
C GLU A 180 19.91 -2.89 29.91
N PRO A 181 19.47 -4.03 30.48
CA PRO A 181 18.64 -3.99 31.66
C PRO A 181 19.45 -3.32 32.77
N GLU A 182 19.05 -2.11 33.17
CA GLU A 182 19.58 -1.50 34.38
C GLU A 182 19.35 -2.50 35.54
N PRO A 183 20.37 -2.79 36.35
CA PRO A 183 20.22 -3.74 37.43
C PRO A 183 19.13 -3.24 38.39
N GLU A 184 18.05 -4.01 38.50
CA GLU A 184 16.97 -3.79 39.44
C GLU A 184 17.55 -3.68 40.87
N SER A 185 17.70 -2.44 41.35
CA SER A 185 17.96 -2.18 42.76
C SER A 185 16.70 -2.57 43.54
N GLU A 186 16.84 -3.53 44.45
CA GLU A 186 15.76 -4.06 45.29
C GLU A 186 14.95 -2.93 45.96
N PRO A 187 13.61 -2.98 45.93
CA PRO A 187 12.79 -1.99 46.62
C PRO A 187 12.79 -2.26 48.13
N GLU A 188 13.43 -1.38 48.91
CA GLU A 188 13.19 -1.30 50.35
C GLU A 188 11.71 -0.98 50.61
N SER A 189 11.00 -1.93 51.21
CA SER A 189 9.61 -1.78 51.59
C SER A 189 9.46 -0.78 52.75
N SER A 190 9.35 0.49 52.42
CA SER A 190 8.93 1.52 53.38
C SER A 190 7.41 1.57 53.43
N TYR A 191 6.84 1.01 54.50
CA TYR A 191 5.44 1.17 54.86
C TYR A 191 5.06 2.66 54.92
N SER A 192 4.19 3.10 54.02
CA SER A 192 3.46 4.37 54.18
C SER A 192 1.98 4.18 53.89
N SER A 193 1.24 4.08 54.98
CA SER A 193 -0.21 4.18 55.10
C SER A 193 -0.76 5.40 54.34
N CYS A 194 -1.74 5.19 53.44
CA CYS A 194 -2.78 6.19 53.15
C CYS A 194 -4.02 5.59 52.46
N ARG A 195 -5.13 5.57 53.23
CA ARG A 195 -6.51 5.99 52.89
C ARG A 195 -7.12 5.55 51.56
N CYS A 196 -8.09 4.64 51.63
CA CYS A 196 -9.22 4.58 50.70
C CYS A 196 -10.44 5.29 51.31
N VAL A 197 -10.80 6.46 50.77
CA VAL A 197 -12.16 7.01 50.90
C VAL A 197 -12.93 6.58 49.66
N PHE A 198 -13.87 5.66 49.83
CA PHE A 198 -14.81 5.26 48.77
C PHE A 198 -15.81 6.41 48.54
N PHE A 199 -15.86 6.94 47.32
CA PHE A 199 -17.06 7.60 46.80
C PHE A 199 -17.89 6.53 46.08
N LEU A 200 -19.07 6.24 46.63
CA LEU A 200 -20.16 5.55 45.94
C LEU A 200 -21.16 6.63 45.51
N LEU A 201 -21.31 6.80 44.20
CA LEU A 201 -22.43 7.51 43.58
C LEU A 201 -23.46 6.45 43.16
N CYS A 202 -24.59 6.44 43.88
CA CYS A 202 -25.92 6.10 43.39
C CYS A 202 -26.89 7.06 44.09
#